data_AF-E2BDE0-F1
#
_entry.id   AF-E2BDE0-F1
#
_cell.length_a   1.000
_cell.length_b   1.000
_cell.length_c   1.000
_cell.angle_alpha   90.00
_cell.angle_beta   90.00
_cell.angle_gamma   90.00
#
_symmetry.space_group_name_H-M   'P 1'
#
loop_
_entity.id
_entity.type
_entity.pdbx_description
1 polymer ?
#
loop_
_entity_poly.entity_id
_entity_poly.type
_entity_poly.pdbx_seq_one_letter_code
_entity_poly.pdbx_strand_id
1 'polypeptide(L)'
;REIHIKLGKSATETYVLLKEGYGNECLSRARVFECFKRFQDGREDVENDSRPNRPSTSKTNENIEKVDNLIRSDRRVTIRAIAETVGIDKECVKQI
;
A
#
# COMPACT_ATOMS: atom_id res chain seq x y z
N ARG A 1 -18.35 2.70 -3.97
CA ARG A 1 -19.05 2.10 -2.79
C ARG A 1 -19.30 3.13 -1.66
N GLU A 2 -18.86 4.38 -1.78
CA GLU A 2 -18.94 5.43 -0.73
C GLU A 2 -20.31 6.07 -0.48
N ILE A 3 -21.27 5.89 -1.38
CA ILE A 3 -22.48 6.73 -1.40
C ILE A 3 -23.33 6.52 -0.14
N HIS A 4 -23.46 5.28 0.34
CA HIS A 4 -24.40 4.93 1.41
C HIS A 4 -23.99 5.42 2.80
N ILE A 5 -22.68 5.51 3.07
CA ILE A 5 -22.14 5.93 4.36
C ILE A 5 -22.28 7.45 4.50
N LYS A 6 -21.98 8.20 3.44
CA LYS A 6 -22.21 9.65 3.37
C LYS A 6 -23.71 10.02 3.36
N LEU A 7 -24.58 9.10 2.95
CA LEU A 7 -26.05 9.26 2.99
C LEU A 7 -26.67 9.03 4.38
N GLY A 8 -25.87 8.79 5.43
CA GLY A 8 -26.37 8.62 6.80
C GLY A 8 -27.12 7.31 7.05
N LYS A 9 -27.01 6.31 6.17
CA LYS A 9 -27.60 4.99 6.37
C LYS A 9 -26.83 4.20 7.41
N SER A 10 -27.49 3.33 8.16
CA SER A 10 -26.83 2.45 9.11
C SER A 10 -25.98 1.37 8.41
N ALA A 11 -25.06 0.75 9.14
CA ALA A 11 -24.22 -0.35 8.64
C ALA A 11 -25.07 -1.54 8.15
N THR A 12 -26.17 -1.82 8.85
CA THR A 12 -27.11 -2.90 8.49
C THR A 12 -27.85 -2.59 7.20
N GLU A 13 -28.40 -1.38 7.05
CA GLU A 13 -29.09 -0.97 5.83
C GLU A 13 -28.13 -0.95 4.64
N THR A 14 -26.89 -0.48 4.84
CA THR A 14 -25.88 -0.50 3.79
C THR A 14 -25.50 -1.91 3.38
N TYR A 15 -25.40 -2.85 4.32
CA TYR A 15 -25.17 -4.25 3.99
C TYR A 15 -26.31 -4.85 3.17
N VAL A 16 -27.57 -4.56 3.51
CA VAL A 16 -28.74 -5.01 2.74
C VAL A 16 -28.69 -4.46 1.31
N LEU A 17 -28.45 -3.16 1.15
CA LEU A 17 -28.37 -2.52 -0.17
C LEU A 17 -27.20 -3.06 -1.02
N LEU A 18 -26.05 -3.30 -0.38
CA LEU A 18 -24.91 -3.92 -1.07
C LEU A 18 -25.23 -5.37 -1.46
N LYS A 19 -25.97 -6.11 -0.63
CA LYS A 19 -26.37 -7.49 -0.92
C LYS A 19 -27.41 -7.55 -2.04
N GLU A 20 -28.35 -6.59 -2.10
CA GLU A 20 -29.32 -6.48 -3.19
C GLU A 20 -28.65 -6.10 -4.51
N GLY A 21 -27.71 -5.15 -4.49
CA GLY A 21 -27.04 -4.66 -5.71
C GLY A 21 -25.95 -5.59 -6.26
N TYR A 22 -25.22 -6.30 -5.39
CA TYR A 22 -24.06 -7.12 -5.78
C TYR A 22 -24.23 -8.61 -5.49
N GLY A 23 -25.33 -9.03 -4.85
CA GLY A 23 -25.63 -10.44 -4.60
C GLY A 23 -24.48 -11.15 -3.85
N ASN A 24 -23.90 -12.16 -4.50
CA ASN A 24 -22.80 -12.95 -3.92
C ASN A 24 -21.42 -12.31 -4.05
N GLU A 25 -21.27 -11.28 -4.88
CA GLU A 25 -20.05 -10.46 -4.99
C GLU A 25 -20.03 -9.29 -3.99
N CYS A 26 -21.04 -9.24 -3.11
CA CYS A 26 -21.10 -8.30 -2.00
C CYS A 26 -19.96 -8.55 -0.99
N LEU A 27 -19.48 -7.47 -0.37
CA LEU A 27 -18.58 -7.57 0.78
C LEU A 27 -19.24 -8.37 1.90
N SER A 28 -18.44 -9.11 2.66
CA SER A 28 -18.95 -9.79 3.86
C SER A 28 -19.49 -8.78 4.86
N ARG A 29 -20.46 -9.20 5.68
CA ARG A 29 -21.04 -8.36 6.74
C ARG A 29 -19.96 -7.75 7.64
N ALA A 30 -18.94 -8.54 8.01
CA ALA A 30 -17.82 -8.06 8.81
C ALA A 30 -17.05 -6.90 8.14
N ARG A 31 -16.79 -6.99 6.84
CA ARG A 31 -16.09 -5.92 6.08
C ARG A 31 -16.90 -4.65 5.95
N VAL A 32 -18.22 -4.78 5.79
CA VAL A 32 -19.12 -3.61 5.76
C VAL A 32 -19.11 -2.89 7.11
N PHE A 33 -19.16 -3.63 8.22
CA PHE A 33 -19.11 -3.04 9.56
C PHE A 33 -17.73 -2.43 9.90
N GLU A 34 -16.64 -3.10 9.49
CA GLU A 34 -15.28 -2.55 9.62
C GLU A 34 -15.16 -1.22 8.86
N CYS A 35 -15.67 -1.18 7.63
CA CYS A 35 -15.69 0.03 6.81
C CYS A 35 -16.48 1.15 7.51
N PHE A 36 -17.67 0.87 8.03
CA PHE A 36 -18.45 1.82 8.83
C PHE A 36 -17.70 2.37 10.03
N LYS A 37 -17.00 1.51 10.78
CA LYS A 37 -16.19 1.93 11.92
C LYS A 37 -15.05 2.87 11.48
N ARG A 38 -14.34 2.52 10.40
CA ARG A 38 -13.26 3.38 9.85
C ARG A 38 -13.78 4.75 9.40
N PHE A 39 -14.95 4.80 8.78
CA PHE A 39 -15.59 6.05 8.39
C PHE A 39 -16.02 6.89 9.60
N GLN A 40 -16.55 6.27 10.67
CA GLN A 40 -16.87 6.98 11.93
C GLN A 40 -15.60 7.52 12.63
N ASP A 41 -14.49 6.80 12.52
CA ASP A 41 -13.19 7.22 13.06
C ASP A 41 -12.50 8.31 12.19
N GLY A 42 -13.22 8.91 11.23
CA GLY A 42 -12.76 10.05 10.43
C GLY A 42 -11.82 9.70 9.27
N ARG A 43 -11.65 8.41 8.94
CA ARG A 43 -10.91 8.01 7.74
C ARG A 43 -11.85 8.01 6.53
N GLU A 44 -11.70 9.03 5.69
CA GLU A 44 -12.40 9.14 4.41
C GLU A 44 -11.67 8.42 3.26
N ASP A 45 -10.44 7.97 3.49
CA ASP A 45 -9.64 7.31 2.46
C ASP A 45 -10.11 5.87 2.21
N VAL A 46 -10.45 5.59 0.96
CA VAL A 46 -10.89 4.28 0.48
C VAL A 46 -9.68 3.44 0.02
N GLU A 47 -8.51 4.05 -0.12
CA GLU A 47 -7.29 3.32 -0.42
C GLU A 47 -6.94 2.36 0.71
N ASN A 48 -6.46 1.18 0.32
CA ASN A 48 -5.99 0.21 1.28
C ASN A 48 -4.76 0.82 1.99
N ASP A 49 -4.77 0.81 3.33
CA ASP A 49 -3.62 1.19 4.15
C ASP A 49 -2.32 0.66 3.53
N SER A 50 -1.28 1.51 3.48
CA SER A 50 0.04 1.09 3.02
C SER A 50 0.42 -0.22 3.68
N ARG A 51 0.40 -1.30 2.90
CA ARG A 51 0.79 -2.61 3.43
C ARG A 51 2.27 -2.51 3.74
N PRO A 52 2.72 -2.94 4.92
CA PRO A 52 4.14 -3.09 5.16
C PRO A 52 4.64 -4.12 4.15
N ASN A 53 5.23 -3.64 3.06
CA ASN A 53 6.07 -4.47 2.21
C ASN A 53 7.17 -5.00 3.11
N ARG A 54 7.53 -6.28 2.97
CA ARG A 54 8.64 -6.87 3.71
C ARG A 54 9.83 -5.90 3.58
N PRO A 55 10.35 -5.35 4.69
CA PRO A 55 11.52 -4.48 4.61
C PRO A 55 12.60 -5.32 3.93
N SER A 56 13.03 -4.90 2.73
CA SER A 56 14.26 -5.46 2.21
C SER A 56 15.32 -5.04 3.21
N THR A 57 15.94 -6.01 3.88
CA THR A 57 17.01 -5.78 4.86
C THR A 57 18.17 -4.96 4.28
N SER A 58 18.21 -4.84 2.96
CA SER A 58 19.19 -4.09 2.18
C SER A 58 18.86 -2.59 2.05
N LYS A 59 17.62 -2.13 2.33
CA LYS A 59 17.22 -0.70 2.26
C LYS A 59 17.55 0.05 3.55
N THR A 60 18.82 0.05 3.94
CA THR A 60 19.31 0.91 5.02
C THR A 60 19.64 2.29 4.44
N ASN A 61 19.55 3.35 5.27
CA ASN A 61 19.91 4.71 4.84
C ASN A 61 21.35 4.78 4.30
N GLU A 62 22.27 4.01 4.90
CA GLU A 62 23.65 3.90 4.45
C GLU A 62 23.76 3.34 3.02
N ASN A 63 23.02 2.28 2.71
CA ASN A 63 23.04 1.70 1.37
C ASN A 63 22.39 2.63 0.34
N ILE A 64 21.32 3.34 0.72
CA ILE A 64 20.67 4.34 -0.12
C ILE A 64 21.66 5.45 -0.49
N GLU A 65 22.39 5.99 0.49
CA GLU A 65 23.38 7.04 0.27
C GLU A 65 24.55 6.57 -0.61
N LYS A 66 25.04 5.34 -0.39
CA LYS A 66 26.09 4.75 -1.25
C LYS A 66 25.62 4.59 -2.70
N VAL A 67 24.39 4.11 -2.92
CA VAL A 67 23.81 3.97 -4.26
C VAL A 67 23.66 5.34 -4.94
N ASP A 68 23.10 6.33 -4.24
CA ASP A 68 22.92 7.69 -4.75
C ASP A 68 24.27 8.34 -5.12
N ASN A 69 25.29 8.19 -4.27
CA ASN A 69 26.63 8.69 -4.54
C ASN A 69 27.28 8.04 -5.78
N LEU A 70 27.10 6.73 -5.98
CA LEU A 70 27.62 6.02 -7.16
C LEU A 70 26.95 6.50 -8.45
N ILE A 71 25.63 6.68 -8.43
CA ILE A 71 24.86 7.18 -9.59
C ILE A 71 25.23 8.63 -9.92
N ARG A 72 25.41 9.48 -8.91
CA ARG A 72 25.84 10.88 -9.09
C ARG A 72 27.26 10.99 -9.62
N SER A 73 28.14 10.10 -9.20
CA SER A 73 29.55 10.09 -9.63
C SER A 73 29.71 9.58 -11.06
N ASP A 74 28.97 8.53 -11.43
CA ASP A 74 28.95 8.00 -12.79
C ASP A 74 27.52 7.63 -13.22
N ARG A 75 26.93 8.47 -14.09
CA ARG A 75 25.59 8.24 -14.64
C ARG A 75 25.50 6.99 -15.54
N ARG A 76 26.62 6.41 -15.97
CA ARG A 76 26.68 5.19 -16.80
C ARG A 76 26.89 3.91 -15.99
N VAL A 77 26.95 3.99 -14.66
CA VAL A 77 27.10 2.82 -13.80
C VAL A 77 25.91 1.87 -13.96
N THR A 78 26.18 0.56 -13.99
CA THR A 78 25.13 -0.46 -14.10
C THR A 78 24.61 -0.89 -12.72
N ILE A 79 23.36 -1.32 -12.65
CA ILE A 79 22.74 -1.85 -11.41
C ILE A 79 23.57 -3.01 -10.83
N ARG A 80 24.14 -3.86 -11.70
CA ARG A 80 24.98 -4.99 -11.25
C ARG A 80 26.26 -4.51 -10.59
N ALA A 81 26.92 -3.51 -11.17
CA ALA A 81 28.14 -2.93 -10.58
C ALA A 81 27.85 -2.24 -9.24
N ILE A 82 26.71 -1.54 -9.12
CA ILE A 82 26.27 -0.93 -7.85
C ILE A 82 26.02 -2.01 -6.80
N ALA A 83 25.29 -3.07 -7.16
CA ALA A 83 25.00 -4.20 -6.28
C ALA A 83 26.28 -4.88 -5.77
N GLU A 84 27.26 -5.13 -6.66
CA GLU A 84 28.57 -5.68 -6.31
C GLU A 84 29.36 -4.74 -5.39
N THR A 85 29.30 -3.43 -5.61
CA THR A 85 30.03 -2.43 -4.82
C THR A 85 29.43 -2.26 -3.41
N VAL A 86 28.10 -2.23 -3.30
CA VAL A 86 27.39 -2.04 -2.03
C VAL A 86 27.19 -3.37 -1.29
N GLY A 87 27.36 -4.50 -1.97
CA GLY A 87 27.20 -5.84 -1.38
C GLY A 87 25.74 -6.20 -1.13
N ILE A 88 24.81 -5.66 -1.92
CA ILE A 88 23.37 -5.94 -1.81
C ILE A 88 22.82 -6.52 -3.11
N ASP A 89 21.73 -7.27 -3.00
CA ASP A 89 21.10 -7.88 -4.18
C ASP A 89 20.66 -6.82 -5.21
N LYS A 90 20.84 -7.13 -6.49
CA LYS A 90 20.50 -6.22 -7.60
C LYS A 90 19.02 -5.81 -7.63
N GLU A 91 18.11 -6.66 -7.17
CA GLU A 91 16.69 -6.31 -7.05
C GLU A 91 16.45 -5.33 -5.91
N CYS A 92 17.32 -5.32 -4.88
CA CYS A 92 17.27 -4.28 -3.85
C CYS A 92 17.72 -2.93 -4.41
N VAL A 93 18.79 -2.89 -5.21
CA VAL A 93 19.26 -1.66 -5.87
C VAL A 93 18.19 -1.06 -6.79
N LYS A 94 17.44 -1.89 -7.54
CA LYS A 94 16.32 -1.42 -8.38
C LYS A 94 15.18 -0.75 -7.60
N GLN A 95 15.05 -1.10 -6.32
CA GLN A 95 13.98 -0.61 -5.45
C GLN A 95 14.41 0.58 -4.58
N ILE A 96 15.69 0.98 -4.66
CA ILE A 96 16.25 2.20 -4.07
C ILE A 96 16.11 3.31 -5.10
#